data_AF-A0A378KUS1-F1
#
_entry.id   AF-A0A378KUS1-F1
#
_cell.length_a   1.000
_cell.length_b   1.000
_cell.length_c   1.000
_cell.angle_alpha   90.00
_cell.angle_beta   90.00
_cell.angle_gamma   90.00
#
_symmetry.space_group_name_H-M   'P 1'
#
loop_
_entity.id
_entity.type
_entity.pdbx_description
1 polymer ?
#
loop_
_entity_poly.entity_id
_entity_poly.type
_entity_poly.pdbx_seq_one_letter_code
_entity_poly.pdbx_strand_id
1 'polypeptide(L)'
;MVTITLTNNNLDSKDDKVTINLNTGVCFFSDKREMPLFQFMKQVDFVHPLLSEPFTPSSNYVFHYEYNNIRELFYSAIFVYKTLLHVDNPKLCVFKINQSMNYDYKKLPEGLYFSVDGTKSATEFISINQLNSIVSTLLRGTYEYSEDLIINDTFTIDELPESVNGDLFYPSEEPFFEIFENPADLSRFELRYINPIIGFGVFSKTLIRNEEVLGIYSGMKRVNLPSSFNFAYKSDEDSLNMILDARSMGNITRFINHAPNTDNNTVSAGTSDRLFANSKSSIYYFNGLSFIVYFATRDIMPGEQILVDYGSLYFKEYSPIRFKKNGRPLKIKGFNKMSKKRLAHLRIMANYGVQKAQRYLQIRLFLIISFICVLMASLHLFIV
;
A
#
# COMPACT_ATOMS: atom_id res chain seq x y z
N MET A 1 -16.52 16.66 14.81
CA MET A 1 -17.93 16.79 14.33
C MET A 1 -17.91 16.37 12.89
N VAL A 2 -18.73 15.40 12.48
CA VAL A 2 -18.72 14.86 11.11
C VAL A 2 -19.84 15.51 10.30
N THR A 3 -19.50 16.11 9.16
CA THR A 3 -20.46 16.68 8.20
C THR A 3 -20.34 16.02 6.83
N ILE A 4 -21.47 15.85 6.15
CA ILE A 4 -21.49 15.45 4.74
C ILE A 4 -22.12 16.55 3.90
N THR A 5 -21.50 16.82 2.76
CA THR A 5 -21.98 17.82 1.81
C THR A 5 -22.53 17.12 0.57
N LEU A 6 -23.76 17.46 0.16
CA LEU A 6 -24.42 16.88 -1.01
C LEU A 6 -24.83 18.00 -1.97
N THR A 7 -24.59 17.81 -3.26
CA THR A 7 -25.07 18.68 -4.33
C THR A 7 -26.41 18.18 -4.87
N ASN A 8 -27.34 19.08 -5.13
CA ASN A 8 -28.64 18.72 -5.67
C ASN A 8 -28.53 18.43 -7.17
N ASN A 9 -28.96 17.24 -7.59
CA ASN A 9 -29.02 16.85 -8.99
C ASN A 9 -30.23 17.46 -9.72
N ASN A 10 -31.20 18.03 -8.98
CA ASN A 10 -32.29 18.79 -9.56
C ASN A 10 -31.86 20.26 -9.80
N LEU A 11 -31.48 20.57 -11.03
CA LEU A 11 -30.99 21.90 -11.43
C LEU A 11 -32.05 23.01 -11.31
N ASP A 12 -33.33 22.66 -11.22
CA ASP A 12 -34.44 23.61 -11.11
C ASP A 12 -34.77 23.96 -9.64
N SER A 13 -34.17 23.28 -8.66
CA SER A 13 -34.38 23.58 -7.25
C SER A 13 -33.65 24.86 -6.83
N LYS A 14 -34.18 25.52 -5.80
CA LYS A 14 -33.53 26.67 -5.17
C LYS A 14 -32.38 26.27 -4.26
N ASP A 15 -32.40 25.04 -3.78
CA ASP A 15 -31.40 24.49 -2.86
C ASP A 15 -30.39 23.69 -3.68
N ASP A 16 -29.31 24.34 -4.10
CA ASP A 16 -28.25 23.76 -4.93
C ASP A 16 -27.37 22.77 -4.15
N LYS A 17 -27.25 22.98 -2.85
CA LYS A 17 -26.33 22.24 -1.99
C LYS A 17 -26.81 22.23 -0.54
N VAL A 18 -26.52 21.13 0.16
CA VAL A 18 -26.79 20.99 1.59
C VAL A 18 -25.58 20.42 2.31
N THR A 19 -25.29 20.93 3.49
CA THR A 19 -24.32 20.33 4.42
C THR A 19 -25.07 19.76 5.61
N ILE A 20 -24.91 18.47 5.89
CA ILE A 20 -25.63 17.75 6.94
C ILE A 20 -24.65 17.42 8.05
N ASN A 21 -24.93 17.88 9.27
CA ASN A 21 -24.22 17.41 10.46
C ASN A 21 -24.76 16.05 10.87
N LEU A 22 -23.96 15.01 10.64
CA LEU A 22 -24.34 13.62 10.90
C LEU A 22 -24.45 13.30 12.40
N ASN A 23 -23.94 14.14 13.30
CA ASN A 23 -24.12 13.92 14.73
C ASN A 23 -25.44 14.47 15.27
N THR A 24 -25.91 15.60 14.71
CA THR A 24 -27.09 16.31 15.22
C THR A 24 -28.30 16.17 14.31
N GLY A 25 -28.13 15.67 13.09
CA GLY A 25 -29.18 15.64 12.07
C GLY A 25 -29.66 17.04 11.69
N VAL A 26 -28.77 18.04 11.67
CA VAL A 26 -29.10 19.40 11.22
C VAL A 26 -28.51 19.63 9.84
N CYS A 27 -29.34 20.08 8.91
CA CYS A 27 -28.99 20.47 7.56
C CYS A 27 -28.77 21.98 7.48
N PHE A 28 -27.68 22.40 6.83
CA PHE A 28 -27.29 23.78 6.58
C PHE A 28 -27.31 24.07 5.08
N PHE A 29 -27.98 25.14 4.69
CA PHE A 29 -28.12 25.57 3.29
C PHE A 29 -27.26 26.80 2.98
N SER A 30 -27.02 27.04 1.69
CA SER A 30 -26.24 28.18 1.18
C SER A 30 -26.77 29.55 1.67
N ASP A 31 -28.07 29.67 1.92
CA ASP A 31 -28.74 30.88 2.42
C ASP A 31 -28.76 30.99 3.96
N LYS A 32 -28.00 30.13 4.67
CA LYS A 32 -27.89 30.05 6.13
C LYS A 32 -29.16 29.56 6.84
N ARG A 33 -30.15 29.04 6.11
CA ARG A 33 -31.24 28.31 6.76
C ARG A 33 -30.71 27.03 7.40
N GLU A 34 -31.34 26.67 8.50
CA GLU A 34 -31.14 25.38 9.17
C GLU A 34 -32.43 24.59 9.14
N MET A 35 -32.33 23.27 8.93
CA MET A 35 -33.48 22.38 8.92
C MET A 35 -33.12 21.04 9.57
N PRO A 36 -33.98 20.47 10.42
CA PRO A 36 -33.80 19.10 10.87
C PRO A 36 -33.82 18.10 9.71
N LEU A 37 -32.96 17.08 9.76
CA LEU A 37 -32.77 16.08 8.71
C LEU A 37 -34.08 15.37 8.35
N PHE A 38 -34.91 15.01 9.33
CA PHE A 38 -36.21 14.38 9.07
C PHE A 38 -37.19 15.27 8.29
N GLN A 39 -37.04 16.61 8.35
CA GLN A 39 -37.83 17.54 7.54
C GLN A 39 -37.21 17.66 6.15
N PHE A 40 -35.88 17.75 6.08
CA PHE A 40 -35.14 17.79 4.82
C PHE A 40 -35.44 16.56 3.95
N MET A 41 -35.44 15.36 4.54
CA MET A 41 -35.75 14.10 3.84
C MET A 41 -37.17 14.04 3.24
N LYS A 42 -38.06 15.01 3.54
CA LYS A 42 -39.40 15.14 2.94
C LYS A 42 -39.43 16.12 1.75
N GLN A 43 -38.35 16.85 1.50
CA GLN A 43 -38.24 17.73 0.34
C GLN A 43 -38.22 16.88 -0.94
N VAL A 44 -39.10 17.20 -1.89
CA VAL A 44 -39.22 16.47 -3.15
C VAL A 44 -38.29 17.05 -4.21
N ASP A 45 -37.90 18.31 -4.05
CA ASP A 45 -37.08 19.04 -5.01
C ASP A 45 -35.57 18.89 -4.78
N PHE A 46 -35.14 18.22 -3.71
CA PHE A 46 -33.73 17.87 -3.48
C PHE A 46 -33.47 16.40 -3.82
N VAL A 47 -32.64 16.17 -4.83
CA VAL A 47 -32.33 14.84 -5.36
C VAL A 47 -30.82 14.60 -5.27
N HIS A 48 -30.41 13.58 -4.53
CA HIS A 48 -29.02 13.10 -4.53
C HIS A 48 -29.02 11.57 -4.37
N PRO A 49 -28.21 10.79 -5.13
CA PRO A 49 -28.27 9.33 -5.13
C PRO A 49 -28.15 8.71 -3.73
N LEU A 50 -27.28 9.27 -2.87
CA LEU A 50 -27.11 8.81 -1.49
C LEU A 50 -28.39 8.85 -0.65
N LEU A 51 -29.28 9.82 -0.88
CA LEU A 51 -30.56 9.95 -0.16
C LEU A 51 -31.58 8.89 -0.60
N SER A 52 -31.38 8.33 -1.80
CA SER A 52 -32.24 7.32 -2.41
C SER A 52 -31.78 5.89 -2.10
N GLU A 53 -30.61 5.71 -1.48
CA GLU A 53 -30.06 4.40 -1.20
C GLU A 53 -30.94 3.61 -0.20
N PRO A 54 -31.19 2.32 -0.44
CA PRO A 54 -31.98 1.51 0.48
C PRO A 54 -31.27 1.38 1.82
N PHE A 55 -32.04 1.55 2.90
CA PHE A 55 -31.60 1.44 4.28
C PHE A 55 -32.28 0.25 4.97
N THR A 56 -31.51 -0.48 5.77
CA THR A 56 -32.03 -1.55 6.64
C THR A 56 -31.73 -1.20 8.08
N PRO A 57 -32.75 -0.98 8.94
CA PRO A 57 -32.52 -0.63 10.33
C PRO A 57 -31.90 -1.78 11.11
N SER A 58 -31.07 -1.43 12.11
CA SER A 58 -30.47 -2.38 13.06
C SER A 58 -30.91 -2.02 14.48
N SER A 59 -31.29 -3.02 15.28
CA SER A 59 -31.78 -2.82 16.65
C SER A 59 -30.68 -2.57 17.68
N ASN A 60 -29.43 -2.95 17.38
CA ASN A 60 -28.30 -2.85 18.29
C ASN A 60 -27.25 -1.81 17.85
N TYR A 61 -27.55 -1.01 16.82
CA TYR A 61 -26.63 -0.04 16.21
C TYR A 61 -25.33 -0.65 15.65
N VAL A 62 -25.24 -1.98 15.50
CA VAL A 62 -24.14 -2.64 14.81
C VAL A 62 -24.56 -2.89 13.36
N PHE A 63 -23.75 -2.36 12.44
CA PHE A 63 -23.98 -2.44 11.00
C PHE A 63 -22.82 -3.19 10.36
N HIS A 64 -23.11 -4.37 9.82
CA HIS A 64 -22.12 -5.24 9.20
C HIS A 64 -22.27 -5.20 7.69
N TYR A 65 -21.20 -4.80 6.99
CA TYR A 65 -21.09 -4.85 5.55
C TYR A 65 -20.06 -5.90 5.13
N GLU A 66 -20.51 -6.88 4.35
CA GLU A 66 -19.64 -7.86 3.72
C GLU A 66 -19.60 -7.62 2.22
N TYR A 67 -18.41 -7.74 1.62
CA TYR A 67 -18.20 -7.54 0.19
C TYR A 67 -17.53 -8.76 -0.44
N ASN A 68 -17.89 -9.07 -1.68
CA ASN A 68 -17.41 -10.25 -2.42
C ASN A 68 -16.31 -9.92 -3.44
N ASN A 69 -16.13 -8.65 -3.80
CA ASN A 69 -15.18 -8.22 -4.83
C ASN A 69 -14.77 -6.75 -4.61
N ILE A 70 -13.85 -6.26 -5.44
CA ILE A 70 -13.33 -4.90 -5.34
C ILE A 70 -14.39 -3.82 -5.57
N ARG A 71 -15.37 -4.05 -6.45
CA ARG A 71 -16.46 -3.09 -6.73
C ARG A 71 -17.34 -2.90 -5.49
N GLU A 72 -17.69 -4.00 -4.84
CA GLU A 72 -18.43 -3.99 -3.58
C GLU A 72 -17.59 -3.40 -2.43
N LEU A 73 -16.27 -3.66 -2.37
CA LEU A 73 -15.40 -3.01 -1.38
C LEU A 73 -15.54 -1.49 -1.44
N PHE A 74 -15.54 -0.90 -2.64
CA PHE A 74 -15.65 0.54 -2.79
C PHE A 74 -17.03 1.10 -2.42
N TYR A 75 -18.09 0.28 -2.45
CA TYR A 75 -19.41 0.66 -1.96
C TYR A 75 -19.46 0.82 -0.43
N SER A 76 -18.41 0.42 0.30
CA SER A 76 -18.31 0.57 1.76
C SER A 76 -18.55 2.00 2.26
N ALA A 77 -18.06 3.03 1.55
CA ALA A 77 -18.30 4.42 1.96
C ALA A 77 -19.79 4.78 1.85
N ILE A 78 -20.42 4.43 0.72
CA ILE A 78 -21.87 4.63 0.52
C ILE A 78 -22.64 3.95 1.64
N PHE A 79 -22.32 2.70 1.97
CA PHE A 79 -22.94 1.95 3.07
C PHE A 79 -22.89 2.69 4.41
N VAL A 80 -21.73 3.23 4.77
CA VAL A 80 -21.55 3.96 6.04
C VAL A 80 -22.39 5.24 6.04
N TYR A 81 -22.22 6.09 5.02
CA TYR A 81 -22.87 7.40 5.02
C TYR A 81 -24.38 7.34 4.81
N LYS A 82 -24.89 6.40 3.99
CA LYS A 82 -26.34 6.19 3.87
C LYS A 82 -26.94 5.75 5.21
N THR A 83 -26.23 4.92 5.97
CA THR A 83 -26.69 4.46 7.29
C THR A 83 -26.77 5.63 8.26
N LEU A 84 -25.73 6.47 8.31
CA LEU A 84 -25.68 7.64 9.20
C LEU A 84 -26.79 8.67 8.91
N LEU A 85 -27.27 8.77 7.67
CA LEU A 85 -28.36 9.65 7.30
C LEU A 85 -29.74 9.15 7.75
N HIS A 86 -29.89 7.87 8.07
CA HIS A 86 -31.19 7.24 8.36
C HIS A 86 -31.37 6.83 9.83
N VAL A 87 -30.30 6.76 10.61
CA VAL A 87 -30.36 6.35 12.03
C VAL A 87 -30.63 7.52 12.96
N ASP A 88 -31.45 7.30 13.99
CA ASP A 88 -31.80 8.35 14.97
C ASP A 88 -30.64 8.73 15.91
N ASN A 89 -29.71 7.79 16.18
CA ASN A 89 -28.57 7.99 17.09
C ASN A 89 -27.24 7.59 16.43
N PRO A 90 -26.70 8.40 15.51
CA PRO A 90 -25.46 8.12 14.75
C PRO A 90 -24.23 7.79 15.60
N LYS A 91 -24.14 8.37 16.81
CA LYS A 91 -23.03 8.14 17.76
C LYS A 91 -22.97 6.73 18.35
N LEU A 92 -24.09 5.99 18.31
CA LEU A 92 -24.13 4.61 18.79
C LEU A 92 -23.72 3.61 17.70
N CYS A 93 -23.58 4.07 16.46
CA CYS A 93 -23.29 3.22 15.32
C CYS A 93 -21.88 2.65 15.38
N VAL A 94 -21.79 1.33 15.26
CA VAL A 94 -20.55 0.59 15.05
C VAL A 94 -20.61 -0.05 13.67
N PHE A 95 -19.67 0.30 12.82
CA PHE A 95 -19.53 -0.25 11.47
C PHE A 95 -18.49 -1.36 11.48
N LYS A 96 -18.85 -2.53 10.98
CA LYS A 96 -17.94 -3.64 10.73
C LYS A 96 -17.90 -3.90 9.23
N ILE A 97 -16.72 -3.82 8.63
CA ILE A 97 -16.53 -4.01 7.19
C ILE A 97 -15.46 -5.08 6.99
N ASN A 98 -15.83 -6.18 6.33
CA ASN A 98 -14.90 -7.27 6.01
C ASN A 98 -15.27 -7.99 4.71
N GLN A 99 -14.33 -8.76 4.16
CA GLN A 99 -14.62 -9.69 3.07
C GLN A 99 -15.68 -10.70 3.50
N SER A 100 -16.54 -11.09 2.57
CA SER A 100 -17.41 -12.25 2.76
C SER A 100 -16.64 -13.57 2.63
N MET A 101 -17.29 -14.68 2.96
CA MET A 101 -16.76 -16.03 2.70
C MET A 101 -16.63 -16.36 1.21
N ASN A 102 -17.30 -15.60 0.33
CA ASN A 102 -17.30 -15.79 -1.13
C ASN A 102 -16.41 -14.77 -1.84
N TYR A 103 -15.51 -14.08 -1.12
CA TYR A 103 -14.65 -13.06 -1.72
C TYR A 103 -13.74 -13.67 -2.80
N ASP A 104 -13.77 -13.08 -3.99
CA ASP A 104 -12.98 -13.51 -5.15
C ASP A 104 -11.55 -12.98 -5.04
N TYR A 105 -10.71 -13.74 -4.33
CA TYR A 105 -9.30 -13.41 -4.18
C TYR A 105 -8.58 -13.49 -5.53
N LYS A 106 -7.76 -12.48 -5.82
CA LYS A 106 -6.90 -12.52 -7.00
C LYS A 106 -5.98 -13.74 -6.95
N LYS A 107 -5.92 -14.45 -8.07
CA LYS A 107 -5.03 -15.62 -8.21
C LYS A 107 -3.58 -15.19 -8.03
N LEU A 108 -2.95 -15.66 -6.96
CA LEU A 108 -1.55 -15.38 -6.69
C LEU A 108 -0.64 -16.11 -7.70
N PRO A 109 0.51 -15.52 -8.06
CA PRO A 109 1.52 -16.22 -8.82
C PRO A 109 2.09 -17.39 -7.99
N GLU A 110 2.54 -18.46 -8.65
CA GLU A 110 3.15 -19.61 -7.95
C GLU A 110 4.42 -19.20 -7.17
N GLY A 111 5.13 -18.19 -7.67
CA GLY A 111 6.32 -17.65 -7.06
C GLY A 111 6.80 -16.38 -7.74
N LEU A 112 7.86 -15.80 -7.18
CA LEU A 112 8.51 -14.61 -7.70
C LEU A 112 9.96 -14.92 -8.04
N TYR A 113 10.44 -14.27 -9.10
CA TYR A 113 11.86 -14.23 -9.39
C TYR A 113 12.61 -13.54 -8.24
N PHE A 114 13.65 -14.20 -7.73
CA PHE A 114 14.39 -13.76 -6.56
C PHE A 114 15.92 -13.85 -6.72
N SER A 115 16.61 -12.84 -6.20
CA SER A 115 18.07 -12.82 -6.08
C SER A 115 18.52 -12.50 -4.66
N VAL A 116 19.44 -13.30 -4.11
CA VAL A 116 20.14 -13.00 -2.84
C VAL A 116 21.19 -11.89 -2.99
N ASP A 117 21.43 -11.41 -4.21
CA ASP A 117 22.40 -10.38 -4.55
C ASP A 117 21.70 -9.22 -5.27
N GLY A 118 21.58 -8.08 -4.58
CA GLY A 118 20.99 -6.84 -5.11
C GLY A 118 21.58 -6.33 -6.43
N THR A 119 22.76 -6.80 -6.83
CA THR A 119 23.45 -6.38 -8.06
C THR A 119 23.31 -7.36 -9.22
N LYS A 120 22.69 -8.53 -9.01
CA LYS A 120 22.53 -9.57 -10.02
C LYS A 120 21.07 -9.87 -10.27
N SER A 121 20.70 -10.01 -11.54
CA SER A 121 19.37 -10.46 -11.93
C SER A 121 19.00 -11.78 -11.27
N ALA A 122 17.71 -11.94 -10.99
CA ALA A 122 17.22 -13.19 -10.45
C ALA A 122 17.32 -14.28 -11.52
N THR A 123 17.75 -15.47 -11.09
CA THR A 123 17.76 -16.67 -11.92
C THR A 123 17.03 -17.82 -11.24
N GLU A 124 16.39 -17.54 -10.10
CA GLU A 124 15.71 -18.50 -9.26
C GLU A 124 14.32 -17.97 -8.95
N PHE A 125 13.41 -18.89 -8.67
CA PHE A 125 12.11 -18.58 -8.10
C PHE A 125 12.09 -18.91 -6.62
N ILE A 126 11.34 -18.12 -5.86
CA ILE A 126 10.85 -18.50 -4.54
C ILE A 126 9.33 -18.56 -4.59
N SER A 127 8.73 -19.54 -3.93
CA SER A 127 7.27 -19.59 -3.82
C SER A 127 6.76 -18.46 -2.93
N ILE A 128 5.48 -18.12 -3.08
CA ILE A 128 4.83 -17.12 -2.21
C ILE A 128 4.91 -17.50 -0.73
N ASN A 129 4.78 -18.80 -0.40
CA ASN A 129 4.93 -19.27 0.98
C ASN A 129 6.35 -19.04 1.53
N GLN A 130 7.39 -19.21 0.70
CA GLN A 130 8.76 -18.90 1.08
C GLN A 130 8.94 -17.40 1.31
N LEU A 131 8.42 -16.55 0.40
CA LEU A 131 8.45 -15.11 0.57
C LEU A 131 7.77 -14.68 1.88
N ASN A 132 6.54 -15.15 2.12
CA ASN A 132 5.75 -14.85 3.31
C ASN A 132 6.54 -15.21 4.58
N SER A 133 7.14 -16.40 4.62
CA SER A 133 7.92 -16.87 5.77
C SER A 133 9.19 -16.04 5.99
N ILE A 134 9.91 -15.71 4.91
CA ILE A 134 11.14 -14.90 4.99
C ILE A 134 10.81 -13.50 5.49
N VAL A 135 9.84 -12.83 4.88
CA VAL A 135 9.47 -11.45 5.23
C VAL A 135 8.90 -11.40 6.65
N SER A 136 8.02 -12.33 7.02
CA SER A 136 7.48 -12.44 8.39
C SER A 136 8.59 -12.54 9.44
N THR A 137 9.58 -13.40 9.18
CA THR A 137 10.71 -13.60 10.10
C THR A 137 11.61 -12.37 10.19
N LEU A 138 11.84 -11.69 9.07
CA LEU A 138 12.64 -10.45 9.04
C LEU A 138 11.94 -9.30 9.75
N LEU A 139 10.62 -9.19 9.61
CA LEU A 139 9.79 -8.17 10.25
C LEU A 139 9.46 -8.49 11.71
N ARG A 140 9.66 -9.74 12.15
CA ARG A 140 9.19 -10.25 13.46
C ARG A 140 7.68 -10.08 13.64
N GLY A 141 6.93 -10.32 12.58
CA GLY A 141 5.48 -10.20 12.53
C GLY A 141 4.92 -11.07 11.41
N THR A 142 3.61 -11.01 11.18
CA THR A 142 2.99 -11.70 10.05
C THR A 142 3.09 -10.85 8.79
N TYR A 143 3.39 -11.50 7.67
CA TYR A 143 3.29 -10.92 6.35
C TYR A 143 2.69 -11.93 5.37
N GLU A 144 1.73 -11.46 4.59
CA GLU A 144 1.05 -12.21 3.55
C GLU A 144 1.13 -11.47 2.21
N TYR A 145 1.70 -12.12 1.20
CA TYR A 145 1.62 -11.61 -0.17
C TYR A 145 0.17 -11.67 -0.65
N SER A 146 -0.37 -10.53 -1.06
CA SER A 146 -1.70 -10.44 -1.67
C SER A 146 -1.72 -9.29 -2.67
N GLU A 147 -2.41 -9.49 -3.79
CA GLU A 147 -2.65 -8.47 -4.81
C GLU A 147 -3.95 -7.70 -4.57
N ASP A 148 -4.65 -8.01 -3.48
CA ASP A 148 -5.95 -7.45 -3.13
C ASP A 148 -5.81 -6.19 -2.28
N LEU A 149 -6.68 -5.23 -2.56
CA LEU A 149 -7.01 -4.15 -1.64
C LEU A 149 -8.15 -4.67 -0.76
N ILE A 150 -8.01 -4.59 0.56
CA ILE A 150 -9.02 -5.12 1.48
C ILE A 150 -9.34 -4.14 2.61
N ILE A 151 -10.56 -4.19 3.13
CA ILE A 151 -10.98 -3.58 4.40
C ILE A 151 -11.34 -4.73 5.33
N ASN A 152 -10.72 -4.78 6.50
CA ASN A 152 -11.13 -5.67 7.58
C ASN A 152 -10.98 -4.90 8.88
N ASP A 153 -11.99 -4.08 9.19
CA ASP A 153 -11.92 -3.13 10.30
C ASP A 153 -13.28 -2.94 10.96
N THR A 154 -13.26 -2.40 12.18
CA THR A 154 -14.44 -2.01 12.95
C THR A 154 -14.23 -0.63 13.55
N PHE A 155 -15.14 0.29 13.28
CA PHE A 155 -15.00 1.70 13.64
C PHE A 155 -16.37 2.36 13.89
N THR A 156 -16.33 3.60 14.36
CA THR A 156 -17.46 4.45 14.74
C THR A 156 -17.41 5.78 13.99
N ILE A 157 -18.45 6.61 14.17
CA ILE A 157 -18.49 7.95 13.57
C ILE A 157 -17.34 8.86 14.04
N ASP A 158 -16.78 8.63 15.23
CA ASP A 158 -15.70 9.46 15.77
C ASP A 158 -14.37 9.28 15.03
N GLU A 159 -14.25 8.22 14.24
CA GLU A 159 -13.04 7.90 13.48
C GLU A 159 -13.13 8.34 12.01
N LEU A 160 -14.30 8.79 11.55
CA LEU A 160 -14.54 9.34 10.21
C LEU A 160 -13.92 10.74 10.03
N PRO A 161 -13.70 11.20 8.78
CA PRO A 161 -13.26 12.57 8.51
C PRO A 161 -14.25 13.60 9.05
N GLU A 162 -13.76 14.78 9.45
CA GLU A 162 -14.63 15.86 9.95
C GLU A 162 -15.61 16.36 8.89
N SER A 163 -15.22 16.36 7.61
CA SER A 163 -16.07 16.76 6.51
C SER A 163 -15.83 15.89 5.29
N VAL A 164 -16.91 15.45 4.64
CA VAL A 164 -16.87 14.65 3.41
C VAL A 164 -17.75 15.26 2.33
N ASN A 165 -17.28 15.21 1.09
CA ASN A 165 -18.09 15.51 -0.09
C ASN A 165 -18.78 14.22 -0.57
N GLY A 166 -20.10 14.14 -0.38
CA GLY A 166 -20.90 12.97 -0.76
C GLY A 166 -21.04 12.79 -2.28
N ASP A 167 -20.75 13.82 -3.07
CA ASP A 167 -20.73 13.72 -4.53
C ASP A 167 -19.61 12.74 -5.01
N LEU A 168 -18.54 12.58 -4.22
CA LEU A 168 -17.44 11.64 -4.52
C LEU A 168 -17.86 10.17 -4.46
N PHE A 169 -19.03 9.87 -3.91
CA PHE A 169 -19.57 8.52 -3.85
C PHE A 169 -20.15 8.04 -5.18
N TYR A 170 -20.48 8.97 -6.08
CA TYR A 170 -21.08 8.69 -7.38
C TYR A 170 -20.35 9.49 -8.45
N PRO A 171 -19.09 9.15 -8.75
CA PRO A 171 -18.30 9.89 -9.73
C PRO A 171 -19.01 9.91 -11.09
N SER A 172 -19.02 11.07 -11.75
CA SER A 172 -19.71 11.30 -13.04
C SER A 172 -19.07 10.56 -14.21
N GLU A 173 -17.80 10.21 -14.08
CA GLU A 173 -17.09 9.33 -14.98
C GLU A 173 -16.89 8.00 -14.25
N GLU A 174 -16.83 6.86 -14.96
CA GLU A 174 -16.34 5.59 -14.40
C GLU A 174 -14.83 5.41 -14.66
N PRO A 175 -13.90 6.24 -14.14
CA PRO A 175 -12.51 6.00 -14.44
C PRO A 175 -11.97 4.98 -13.44
N PHE A 176 -11.15 4.06 -13.93
CA PHE A 176 -10.25 3.17 -13.19
C PHE A 176 -10.74 1.78 -12.77
N PHE A 177 -11.96 1.33 -13.08
CA PHE A 177 -12.28 -0.11 -12.99
C PHE A 177 -11.36 -0.95 -13.89
N GLU A 178 -11.02 -0.41 -15.05
CA GLU A 178 -10.15 -1.08 -16.02
C GLU A 178 -8.78 -1.45 -15.40
N ILE A 179 -8.25 -0.66 -14.46
CA ILE A 179 -6.98 -0.98 -13.78
C ILE A 179 -7.14 -2.18 -12.85
N PHE A 180 -8.32 -2.38 -12.25
CA PHE A 180 -8.60 -3.53 -11.40
C PHE A 180 -8.98 -4.78 -12.19
N GLU A 181 -9.72 -4.62 -13.29
CA GLU A 181 -10.14 -5.67 -14.22
C GLU A 181 -8.99 -6.18 -15.09
N ASN A 182 -8.10 -5.27 -15.52
CA ASN A 182 -6.90 -5.55 -16.30
C ASN A 182 -5.65 -5.07 -15.53
N PRO A 183 -5.31 -5.74 -14.40
CA PRO A 183 -4.16 -5.33 -13.60
C PRO A 183 -2.86 -5.49 -14.38
N ALA A 184 -1.89 -4.61 -14.09
CA ALA A 184 -0.56 -4.71 -14.66
C ALA A 184 0.09 -6.06 -14.34
N ASP A 185 0.74 -6.67 -15.33
CA ASP A 185 1.46 -7.92 -15.15
C ASP A 185 2.64 -7.74 -14.19
N LEU A 186 2.52 -8.26 -12.96
CA LEU A 186 3.58 -8.20 -11.96
C LEU A 186 4.71 -9.21 -12.21
N SER A 187 4.53 -10.18 -13.12
CA SER A 187 5.56 -11.20 -13.44
C SER A 187 6.76 -10.65 -14.22
N ARG A 188 6.64 -9.44 -14.76
CA ARG A 188 7.73 -8.68 -15.37
C ARG A 188 8.70 -8.07 -14.35
N PHE A 189 8.43 -8.23 -13.06
CA PHE A 189 9.30 -7.78 -11.98
C PHE A 189 10.03 -8.94 -11.30
N GLU A 190 11.12 -8.60 -10.61
CA GLU A 190 11.84 -9.51 -9.73
C GLU A 190 12.23 -8.80 -8.43
N LEU A 191 12.41 -9.59 -7.37
CA LEU A 191 12.91 -9.12 -6.09
C LEU A 191 14.41 -9.40 -5.98
N ARG A 192 15.18 -8.39 -5.54
CA ARG A 192 16.58 -8.58 -5.17
C ARG A 192 16.84 -8.14 -3.75
N TYR A 193 17.54 -8.97 -2.99
CA TYR A 193 17.98 -8.65 -1.64
C TYR A 193 19.19 -7.71 -1.67
N ILE A 194 18.98 -6.46 -1.27
CA ILE A 194 19.99 -5.40 -1.35
C ILE A 194 20.96 -5.50 -0.17
N ASN A 195 20.46 -5.31 1.05
CA ASN A 195 21.23 -5.43 2.29
C ASN A 195 20.31 -5.48 3.54
N PRO A 196 20.85 -5.71 4.74
CA PRO A 196 20.04 -5.79 5.96
C PRO A 196 19.29 -4.53 6.43
N ILE A 197 19.62 -3.35 5.91
CA ILE A 197 18.97 -2.09 6.28
C ILE A 197 17.81 -1.81 5.33
N ILE A 198 18.02 -2.00 4.03
CA ILE A 198 17.01 -1.73 3.00
C ILE A 198 16.07 -2.92 2.84
N GLY A 199 16.60 -4.15 3.00
CA GLY A 199 15.87 -5.37 2.71
C GLY A 199 15.88 -5.65 1.21
N PHE A 200 14.70 -5.64 0.60
CA PHE A 200 14.48 -5.99 -0.79
C PHE A 200 14.31 -4.75 -1.67
N GLY A 201 14.48 -4.91 -2.97
CA GLY A 201 14.08 -3.92 -3.97
C GLY A 201 13.43 -4.61 -5.16
N VAL A 202 12.60 -3.86 -5.88
CA VAL A 202 11.92 -4.31 -7.10
C VAL A 202 12.75 -3.90 -8.31
N PHE A 203 12.96 -4.84 -9.23
CA PHE A 203 13.70 -4.62 -10.45
C PHE A 203 12.87 -5.06 -11.65
N SER A 204 13.02 -4.35 -12.77
CA SER A 204 12.36 -4.74 -14.00
C SER A 204 13.08 -5.92 -14.67
N LYS A 205 12.34 -6.88 -15.23
CA LYS A 205 12.86 -7.93 -16.09
C LYS A 205 12.67 -7.62 -17.57
N THR A 206 11.75 -6.72 -17.89
CA THR A 206 11.41 -6.32 -19.26
C THR A 206 11.60 -4.82 -19.44
N LEU A 207 11.49 -4.33 -20.67
CA LEU A 207 11.28 -2.90 -20.89
C LEU A 207 9.90 -2.53 -20.35
N ILE A 208 9.83 -1.40 -19.66
CA ILE A 208 8.57 -0.75 -19.26
C ILE A 208 8.59 0.63 -19.89
N ARG A 209 7.52 0.99 -20.58
CA ARG A 209 7.45 2.26 -21.30
C ARG A 209 7.10 3.40 -20.34
N ASN A 210 7.48 4.62 -20.72
CA ASN A 210 7.03 5.82 -20.04
C ASN A 210 5.49 5.86 -19.87
N GLU A 211 5.03 6.34 -18.72
CA GLU A 211 3.62 6.42 -18.30
C GLU A 211 2.88 5.07 -18.18
N GLU A 212 3.57 3.95 -18.37
CA GLU A 212 2.97 2.63 -18.18
C GLU A 212 2.65 2.36 -16.71
N VAL A 213 1.46 1.81 -16.43
CA VAL A 213 1.04 1.39 -15.08
C VAL A 213 1.97 0.29 -14.61
N LEU A 214 2.64 0.49 -13.47
CA LEU A 214 3.51 -0.50 -12.85
C LEU A 214 2.71 -1.53 -12.05
N GLY A 215 1.73 -1.06 -11.29
CA GLY A 215 0.86 -1.87 -10.46
C GLY A 215 0.15 -1.04 -9.40
N ILE A 216 -0.90 -1.63 -8.81
CA ILE A 216 -1.62 -1.06 -7.67
C ILE A 216 -0.83 -1.39 -6.40
N TYR A 217 -0.64 -0.42 -5.51
CA TYR A 217 -0.18 -0.70 -4.16
C TYR A 217 -1.30 -1.41 -3.39
N SER A 218 -1.11 -2.69 -3.09
CA SER A 218 -2.10 -3.47 -2.34
C SER A 218 -1.76 -3.51 -0.85
N GLY A 219 -2.76 -3.80 -0.04
CA GLY A 219 -2.66 -3.79 1.41
C GLY A 219 -4.02 -3.76 2.08
N MET A 220 -4.01 -3.56 3.39
CA MET A 220 -5.23 -3.47 4.18
C MET A 220 -5.54 -2.01 4.51
N LYS A 221 -6.76 -1.58 4.21
CA LYS A 221 -7.32 -0.30 4.63
C LYS A 221 -7.80 -0.40 6.08
N ARG A 222 -7.38 0.55 6.91
CA ARG A 222 -7.71 0.64 8.34
C ARG A 222 -7.87 2.08 8.78
N VAL A 223 -8.76 2.35 9.73
CA VAL A 223 -8.99 3.72 10.24
C VAL A 223 -7.91 4.12 11.26
N ASN A 224 -7.40 3.15 12.01
CA ASN A 224 -6.39 3.40 13.04
C ASN A 224 -4.99 3.64 12.46
N LEU A 225 -4.37 4.77 12.83
CA LEU A 225 -2.99 5.09 12.46
C LEU A 225 -2.03 4.02 13.03
N PRO A 226 -1.21 3.38 12.19
CA PRO A 226 -0.19 2.48 12.69
C PRO A 226 0.84 3.27 13.49
N SER A 227 1.47 2.62 14.49
CA SER A 227 2.55 3.20 15.30
C SER A 227 3.78 3.65 14.50
N SER A 228 3.84 3.31 13.22
CA SER A 228 4.86 3.69 12.26
C SER A 228 4.19 3.86 10.91
N PHE A 229 4.57 4.86 10.11
CA PHE A 229 4.07 5.03 8.75
C PHE A 229 4.85 4.22 7.71
N ASN A 230 5.74 3.32 8.15
CA ASN A 230 6.44 2.42 7.25
C ASN A 230 5.42 1.53 6.53
N PHE A 231 5.41 1.58 5.19
CA PHE A 231 4.49 0.88 4.29
C PHE A 231 3.03 1.37 4.33
N ALA A 232 2.78 2.57 4.85
CA ALA A 232 1.44 3.13 4.95
C ALA A 232 1.27 4.36 4.06
N TYR A 233 0.15 4.42 3.33
CA TYR A 233 -0.31 5.60 2.60
C TYR A 233 -1.57 6.14 3.26
N LYS A 234 -1.52 7.42 3.69
CA LYS A 234 -2.69 8.16 4.17
C LYS A 234 -3.09 9.18 3.11
N SER A 235 -4.36 9.16 2.71
CA SER A 235 -4.99 10.26 2.00
C SER A 235 -5.88 11.04 2.97
N ASP A 236 -5.82 12.37 2.90
CA ASP A 236 -6.70 13.24 3.69
C ASP A 236 -8.11 13.37 3.07
N GLU A 237 -8.31 12.91 1.83
CA GLU A 237 -9.60 12.95 1.12
C GLU A 237 -10.30 11.57 1.12
N ASP A 238 -9.75 10.57 1.81
CA ASP A 238 -10.40 9.29 1.97
C ASP A 238 -11.65 9.43 2.85
N SER A 239 -12.81 9.08 2.30
CA SER A 239 -14.10 9.35 2.94
C SER A 239 -14.36 8.52 4.20
N LEU A 240 -13.59 7.45 4.42
CA LEU A 240 -13.63 6.68 5.67
C LEU A 240 -12.40 6.93 6.55
N ASN A 241 -11.58 7.95 6.23
CA ASN A 241 -10.32 8.25 6.90
C ASN A 241 -9.38 7.02 6.97
N MET A 242 -9.48 6.12 5.99
CA MET A 242 -8.76 4.86 6.00
C MET A 242 -7.37 5.00 5.39
N ILE A 243 -6.39 4.44 6.08
CA ILE A 243 -5.00 4.35 5.68
C ILE A 243 -4.79 3.01 4.99
N LEU A 244 -4.13 3.03 3.83
CA LEU A 244 -3.69 1.83 3.16
C LEU A 244 -2.35 1.36 3.73
N ASP A 245 -2.36 0.29 4.53
CA ASP A 245 -1.17 -0.27 5.17
C ASP A 245 -0.76 -1.61 4.52
N ALA A 246 0.44 -1.65 3.96
CA ALA A 246 1.02 -2.83 3.34
C ALA A 246 2.02 -3.57 4.25
N ARG A 247 2.03 -3.34 5.57
CA ARG A 247 2.98 -3.96 6.50
C ARG A 247 2.78 -5.46 6.64
N SER A 248 1.56 -5.87 6.96
CA SER A 248 1.21 -7.27 7.20
C SER A 248 0.64 -7.97 5.96
N MET A 249 0.27 -7.22 4.94
CA MET A 249 -0.25 -7.77 3.69
C MET A 249 0.09 -6.85 2.53
N GLY A 250 0.41 -7.38 1.35
CA GLY A 250 0.56 -6.57 0.13
C GLY A 250 1.40 -7.25 -0.93
N ASN A 251 1.44 -6.69 -2.14
CA ASN A 251 2.08 -7.30 -3.30
C ASN A 251 3.53 -6.82 -3.47
N ILE A 252 4.12 -7.10 -4.64
CA ILE A 252 5.52 -6.78 -4.93
C ILE A 252 5.82 -5.26 -4.88
N THR A 253 4.83 -4.39 -5.15
CA THR A 253 5.04 -2.94 -5.20
C THR A 253 5.43 -2.34 -3.84
N ARG A 254 5.11 -3.03 -2.73
CA ARG A 254 5.53 -2.61 -1.38
C ARG A 254 7.05 -2.59 -1.17
N PHE A 255 7.79 -3.28 -2.04
CA PHE A 255 9.24 -3.36 -1.99
C PHE A 255 9.92 -2.36 -2.94
N ILE A 256 9.17 -1.51 -3.66
CA ILE A 256 9.73 -0.42 -4.46
C ILE A 256 10.42 0.53 -3.48
N ASN A 257 11.69 0.85 -3.72
CA ASN A 257 12.47 1.67 -2.79
C ASN A 257 12.37 3.16 -3.11
N HIS A 258 12.76 3.97 -2.13
CA HIS A 258 12.86 5.40 -2.32
C HIS A 258 14.04 5.83 -3.21
N ALA A 259 13.80 6.80 -4.09
CA ALA A 259 14.82 7.73 -4.57
C ALA A 259 14.19 9.12 -4.77
N PRO A 260 14.96 10.22 -4.65
CA PRO A 260 14.42 11.55 -4.86
C PRO A 260 14.05 11.75 -6.34
N ASN A 261 13.07 12.62 -6.60
CA ASN A 261 12.82 13.14 -7.93
C ASN A 261 14.03 13.92 -8.48
N THR A 262 14.11 14.02 -9.81
CA THR A 262 15.05 14.94 -10.46
C THR A 262 14.55 16.36 -10.27
N ASP A 263 15.05 17.09 -9.28
CA ASP A 263 14.72 18.52 -9.15
C ASP A 263 15.28 19.29 -10.35
N ASN A 264 14.52 20.26 -10.87
CA ASN A 264 14.97 21.17 -11.95
C ASN A 264 16.27 21.93 -11.60
N ASN A 265 16.62 22.01 -10.31
CA ASN A 265 17.82 22.69 -9.80
C ASN A 265 18.97 21.75 -9.43
N THR A 266 18.80 20.42 -9.56
CA THR A 266 19.89 19.46 -9.36
C THR A 266 20.68 19.27 -10.64
N VAL A 267 22.02 19.29 -10.52
CA VAL A 267 22.95 19.03 -11.62
C VAL A 267 22.42 17.87 -12.46
N SER A 268 22.22 18.13 -13.75
CA SER A 268 21.56 17.25 -14.71
C SER A 268 21.82 15.77 -14.42
N ALA A 269 20.76 14.94 -14.38
CA ALA A 269 20.81 13.53 -13.99
C ALA A 269 21.93 12.71 -14.68
N GLY A 270 22.39 13.16 -15.86
CA GLY A 270 23.55 12.61 -16.57
C GLY A 270 24.88 12.71 -15.80
N THR A 271 25.08 13.71 -14.94
CA THR A 271 26.35 13.98 -14.22
C THR A 271 26.37 13.48 -12.78
N SER A 272 25.20 13.25 -12.17
CA SER A 272 25.10 12.75 -10.80
C SER A 272 25.51 11.27 -10.73
N ASP A 273 26.32 10.90 -9.74
CA ASP A 273 26.64 9.49 -9.43
C ASP A 273 25.46 8.74 -8.76
N ARG A 274 24.29 9.38 -8.65
CA ARG A 274 23.13 8.89 -7.89
C ARG A 274 21.99 8.50 -8.82
N LEU A 275 21.17 7.54 -8.36
CA LEU A 275 19.88 7.24 -8.97
C LEU A 275 18.79 8.18 -8.45
N PHE A 276 17.83 8.44 -9.33
CA PHE A 276 16.62 9.21 -9.06
C PHE A 276 15.39 8.32 -9.27
N ALA A 277 14.24 8.79 -8.80
CA ALA A 277 12.96 8.13 -9.07
C ALA A 277 12.75 7.98 -10.58
N ASN A 278 12.36 6.78 -10.99
CA ASN A 278 11.92 6.46 -12.36
C ASN A 278 10.45 6.03 -12.40
N SER A 279 9.75 6.22 -11.28
CA SER A 279 8.32 6.01 -11.12
C SER A 279 7.71 7.07 -10.21
N LYS A 280 6.40 7.26 -10.34
CA LYS A 280 5.58 8.11 -9.48
C LYS A 280 4.41 7.30 -8.92
N SER A 281 3.95 7.64 -7.73
CA SER A 281 2.69 7.14 -7.17
C SER A 281 1.61 8.22 -7.30
N SER A 282 0.42 7.83 -7.73
CA SER A 282 -0.76 8.69 -7.74
C SER A 282 -1.84 8.10 -6.85
N ILE A 283 -2.55 8.96 -6.12
CA ILE A 283 -3.73 8.59 -5.34
C ILE A 283 -4.95 8.75 -6.25
N TYR A 284 -5.75 7.71 -6.35
CA TYR A 284 -7.04 7.71 -7.03
C TYR A 284 -8.16 7.46 -6.03
N TYR A 285 -9.35 7.91 -6.39
CA TYR A 285 -10.54 7.76 -5.57
C TYR A 285 -11.62 7.06 -6.36
N PHE A 286 -12.29 6.12 -5.71
CA PHE A 286 -13.49 5.51 -6.24
C PHE A 286 -14.51 5.33 -5.12
N ASN A 287 -15.73 5.80 -5.36
CA ASN A 287 -16.79 5.95 -4.35
C ASN A 287 -16.29 6.56 -3.02
N GLY A 288 -15.47 7.60 -3.11
CA GLY A 288 -14.89 8.28 -1.96
C GLY A 288 -13.74 7.55 -1.24
N LEU A 289 -13.36 6.32 -1.62
CA LEU A 289 -12.20 5.64 -1.03
C LEU A 289 -10.97 5.78 -1.90
N SER A 290 -9.83 5.99 -1.25
CA SER A 290 -8.53 6.15 -1.88
C SER A 290 -7.80 4.82 -2.12
N PHE A 291 -7.07 4.74 -3.23
CA PHE A 291 -6.11 3.68 -3.56
C PHE A 291 -4.90 4.27 -4.31
N ILE A 292 -3.80 3.52 -4.38
CA ILE A 292 -2.53 4.03 -4.92
C ILE A 292 -2.12 3.23 -6.15
N VAL A 293 -1.75 3.93 -7.22
CA VAL A 293 -1.23 3.32 -8.46
C VAL A 293 0.14 3.90 -8.78
N TYR A 294 1.07 3.02 -9.16
CA TYR A 294 2.39 3.42 -9.64
C TYR A 294 2.44 3.50 -11.16
N PHE A 295 3.15 4.50 -11.67
CA PHE A 295 3.43 4.68 -13.10
C PHE A 295 4.92 4.90 -13.33
N ALA A 296 5.42 4.45 -14.46
CA ALA A 296 6.73 4.83 -14.94
C ALA A 296 6.75 6.33 -15.33
N THR A 297 7.82 7.05 -15.00
CA THR A 297 8.02 8.46 -15.40
C THR A 297 9.00 8.64 -16.57
N ARG A 298 9.55 7.51 -17.02
CA ARG A 298 10.40 7.34 -18.21
C ARG A 298 10.41 5.86 -18.56
N ASP A 299 10.98 5.51 -19.71
CA ASP A 299 11.29 4.12 -20.00
C ASP A 299 12.20 3.52 -18.91
N ILE A 300 11.86 2.33 -18.41
CA ILE A 300 12.64 1.56 -17.43
C ILE A 300 13.19 0.33 -18.11
N MET A 301 14.52 0.23 -18.18
CA MET A 301 15.20 -0.84 -18.88
C MET A 301 15.25 -2.14 -18.04
N PRO A 302 15.36 -3.31 -18.69
CA PRO A 302 15.61 -4.57 -17.99
C PRO A 302 16.81 -4.47 -17.04
N GLY A 303 16.62 -4.92 -15.80
CA GLY A 303 17.61 -4.93 -14.74
C GLY A 303 17.74 -3.63 -13.94
N GLU A 304 17.03 -2.55 -14.32
CA GLU A 304 16.92 -1.34 -13.51
C GLU A 304 16.05 -1.57 -12.27
N GLN A 305 16.41 -0.91 -11.17
CA GLN A 305 15.57 -0.87 -9.97
C GLN A 305 14.42 0.11 -10.19
N ILE A 306 13.22 -0.25 -9.76
CA ILE A 306 12.08 0.65 -9.70
C ILE A 306 12.20 1.46 -8.43
N LEU A 307 12.15 2.78 -8.58
CA LEU A 307 12.39 3.74 -7.52
C LEU A 307 11.32 4.84 -7.60
N VAL A 308 10.80 5.22 -6.44
CA VAL A 308 9.77 6.25 -6.29
C VAL A 308 10.17 7.27 -5.24
N ASP A 309 9.69 8.51 -5.35
CA ASP A 309 9.83 9.46 -4.26
C ASP A 309 8.76 9.20 -3.19
N TYR A 310 9.17 8.91 -1.95
CA TYR A 310 8.23 8.68 -0.84
C TYR A 310 7.70 10.00 -0.26
N GLY A 311 8.26 11.14 -0.68
CA GLY A 311 7.96 12.43 -0.11
C GLY A 311 8.70 12.69 1.22
N SER A 312 8.81 13.97 1.55
CA SER A 312 9.55 14.43 2.74
C SER A 312 8.90 14.00 4.06
N LEU A 313 7.58 13.84 4.09
CA LEU A 313 6.84 13.44 5.29
C LEU A 313 7.23 12.06 5.80
N TYR A 314 7.63 11.15 4.91
CA TYR A 314 8.10 9.82 5.27
C TYR A 314 9.42 9.85 6.06
N PHE A 315 10.29 10.83 5.75
CA PHE A 315 11.65 10.93 6.28
C PHE A 315 11.81 11.92 7.44
N LYS A 316 10.72 12.30 8.13
CA LYS A 316 10.77 13.29 9.23
C LYS A 316 11.83 12.96 10.29
N GLU A 317 12.02 11.69 10.61
CA GLU A 317 12.90 11.24 11.70
C GLU A 317 14.27 10.71 11.25
N TYR A 318 14.49 10.52 9.94
CA TYR A 318 15.72 9.91 9.44
C TYR A 318 16.05 10.30 8.01
N SER A 319 17.34 10.33 7.68
CA SER A 319 17.77 10.67 6.32
C SER A 319 17.48 9.52 5.34
N PRO A 320 16.97 9.84 4.13
CA PRO A 320 16.72 8.83 3.11
C PRO A 320 18.01 8.14 2.65
N ILE A 321 17.94 6.82 2.44
CA ILE A 321 19.01 6.07 1.80
C ILE A 321 18.99 6.38 0.31
N ARG A 322 20.16 6.72 -0.26
CA ARG A 322 20.30 7.00 -1.70
C ARG A 322 21.10 5.90 -2.37
N PHE A 323 20.83 5.69 -3.65
CA PHE A 323 21.52 4.70 -4.49
C PHE A 323 22.49 5.38 -5.45
N LYS A 324 23.60 4.70 -5.74
CA LYS A 324 24.54 5.06 -6.80
C LYS A 324 24.03 4.56 -8.15
N LYS A 325 24.52 5.11 -9.26
CA LYS A 325 24.24 4.63 -10.64
C LYS A 325 24.41 3.11 -10.83
N ASN A 326 25.34 2.49 -10.11
CA ASN A 326 25.54 1.04 -10.13
C ASN A 326 24.57 0.24 -9.23
N GLY A 327 23.49 0.86 -8.77
CA GLY A 327 22.46 0.25 -7.91
C GLY A 327 22.88 0.06 -6.45
N ARG A 328 24.13 0.31 -6.08
CA ARG A 328 24.58 0.14 -4.69
C ARG A 328 24.14 1.32 -3.83
N PRO A 329 23.71 1.09 -2.58
CA PRO A 329 23.42 2.19 -1.66
C PRO A 329 24.69 2.98 -1.31
N LEU A 330 24.55 4.28 -1.08
CA LEU A 330 25.63 5.11 -0.55
C LEU A 330 26.10 4.56 0.81
N LYS A 331 27.41 4.68 1.10
CA LYS A 331 28.03 4.07 2.29
C LYS A 331 27.28 4.48 3.56
N ILE A 332 26.70 3.49 4.23
CA ILE A 332 26.11 3.64 5.56
C ILE A 332 27.21 3.35 6.59
N LYS A 333 27.36 4.19 7.63
CA LYS A 333 28.33 3.96 8.71
C LYS A 333 28.08 2.59 9.37
N GLY A 334 29.14 1.82 9.66
CA GLY A 334 29.03 0.56 10.44
C GLY A 334 29.11 -0.77 9.65
N PHE A 335 29.95 -0.85 8.61
CA PHE A 335 30.09 -2.02 7.72
C PHE A 335 30.23 -3.39 8.44
N ASN A 336 30.95 -3.46 9.57
CA ASN A 336 31.10 -4.72 10.32
C ASN A 336 29.81 -5.22 10.98
N LYS A 337 28.91 -4.31 11.39
CA LYS A 337 27.57 -4.70 11.88
C LYS A 337 26.70 -5.23 10.74
N MET A 338 26.92 -4.73 9.52
CA MET A 338 26.19 -5.15 8.32
C MET A 338 26.53 -6.56 7.86
N SER A 339 27.79 -7.00 7.98
CA SER A 339 28.17 -8.37 7.59
C SER A 339 27.52 -9.43 8.49
N LYS A 340 27.45 -9.19 9.81
CA LYS A 340 26.75 -10.07 10.77
C LYS A 340 25.26 -10.15 10.49
N LYS A 341 24.59 -9.00 10.29
CA LYS A 341 23.16 -8.97 9.94
C LYS A 341 22.89 -9.64 8.59
N ARG A 342 23.75 -9.44 7.59
CA ARG A 342 23.62 -10.07 6.28
C ARG A 342 23.68 -11.59 6.40
N LEU A 343 24.61 -12.11 7.19
CA LEU A 343 24.69 -13.54 7.45
C LEU A 343 23.43 -14.08 8.13
N ALA A 344 22.88 -13.34 9.11
CA ALA A 344 21.62 -13.71 9.75
C ALA A 344 20.46 -13.78 8.75
N HIS A 345 20.32 -12.80 7.87
CA HIS A 345 19.27 -12.80 6.84
C HIS A 345 19.46 -13.95 5.84
N LEU A 346 20.71 -14.24 5.42
CA LEU A 346 21.00 -15.38 4.55
C LEU A 346 20.67 -16.72 5.23
N ARG A 347 20.87 -16.85 6.54
CA ARG A 347 20.43 -18.03 7.30
C ARG A 347 18.91 -18.17 7.32
N ILE A 348 18.18 -17.07 7.50
CA ILE A 348 16.71 -17.06 7.39
C ILE A 348 16.27 -17.53 6.01
N MET A 349 16.81 -16.93 4.94
CA MET A 349 16.51 -17.32 3.56
C MET A 349 16.83 -18.80 3.30
N ALA A 350 17.99 -19.28 3.76
CA ALA A 350 18.40 -20.67 3.62
C ALA A 350 17.49 -21.65 4.39
N ASN A 351 17.05 -21.27 5.59
CA ASN A 351 16.11 -22.04 6.41
C ASN A 351 14.75 -22.20 5.71
N TYR A 352 14.33 -21.19 4.95
CA TYR A 352 13.11 -21.23 4.14
C TYR A 352 13.34 -21.69 2.69
N GLY A 353 14.43 -22.41 2.42
CA GLY A 353 14.62 -23.13 1.17
C GLY A 353 15.16 -22.31 -0.01
N VAL A 354 15.72 -21.11 0.22
CA VAL A 354 16.40 -20.36 -0.85
C VAL A 354 17.74 -21.01 -1.17
N GLN A 355 17.82 -21.70 -2.30
CA GLN A 355 18.97 -22.54 -2.69
C GLN A 355 20.28 -21.76 -2.76
N LYS A 356 20.30 -20.58 -3.40
CA LYS A 356 21.50 -19.71 -3.43
C LYS A 356 22.01 -19.33 -2.04
N ALA A 357 21.10 -19.09 -1.09
CA ALA A 357 21.49 -18.78 0.28
C ALA A 357 22.08 -20.00 1.00
N GLN A 358 21.48 -21.18 0.82
CA GLN A 358 22.01 -22.46 1.34
C GLN A 358 23.41 -22.74 0.80
N ARG A 359 23.59 -22.67 -0.53
CA ARG A 359 24.87 -22.88 -1.20
C ARG A 359 25.93 -21.90 -0.73
N TYR A 360 25.59 -20.63 -0.56
CA TYR A 360 26.51 -19.63 -0.02
C TYR A 360 26.99 -20.00 1.39
N LEU A 361 26.08 -20.43 2.28
CA LEU A 361 26.42 -20.83 3.64
C LEU A 361 27.28 -22.10 3.68
N GLN A 362 26.99 -23.08 2.83
CA GLN A 362 27.75 -24.33 2.71
C GLN A 362 29.17 -24.07 2.21
N ILE A 363 29.33 -23.31 1.11
CA ILE A 363 30.65 -22.94 0.59
C ILE A 363 31.46 -22.20 1.66
N ARG A 364 30.82 -21.26 2.37
CA ARG A 364 31.49 -20.53 3.45
C ARG A 364 31.96 -21.47 4.57
N LEU A 365 31.13 -22.42 4.98
CA LEU A 365 31.50 -23.40 6.00
C LEU A 365 32.66 -24.28 5.54
N PHE A 366 32.61 -24.77 4.30
CA PHE A 366 33.67 -25.54 3.68
C PHE A 366 35.00 -24.78 3.67
N LEU A 367 35.00 -23.50 3.26
CA LEU A 367 36.22 -22.67 3.27
C LEU A 367 36.79 -22.48 4.67
N ILE A 368 35.94 -22.32 5.70
CA ILE A 368 36.39 -22.21 7.10
C ILE A 368 37.05 -23.50 7.54
N ILE A 369 36.44 -24.66 7.27
CA ILE A 369 36.99 -25.97 7.63
C ILE A 369 38.32 -26.20 6.90
N SER A 370 38.39 -25.96 5.60
CA SER A 370 39.63 -26.09 4.81
C SER A 370 40.75 -25.20 5.36
N PHE A 371 40.43 -23.96 5.74
CA PHE A 371 41.41 -23.05 6.34
C PHE A 371 41.94 -23.57 7.70
N ILE A 372 41.06 -24.09 8.56
CA ILE A 372 41.44 -24.71 9.84
C ILE A 372 42.34 -25.92 9.59
N CYS A 373 41.99 -26.80 8.64
CA CYS A 373 42.81 -27.97 8.31
C CYS A 373 44.21 -27.58 7.82
N VAL A 374 44.32 -26.55 6.96
CA VAL A 374 45.62 -26.03 6.49
C VAL A 374 46.43 -25.48 7.67
N LEU A 375 45.81 -24.68 8.55
CA LEU A 375 46.47 -24.17 9.75
C LEU A 375 46.98 -25.28 10.66
N MET A 376 46.16 -26.31 10.91
CA MET A 376 46.54 -27.46 11.74
C MET A 376 47.69 -28.26 11.11
N ALA A 377 47.65 -28.49 9.79
CA ALA A 377 48.72 -29.18 9.07
C ALA A 377 50.03 -28.37 9.11
N SER A 378 49.97 -27.05 8.92
CA SER A 378 51.14 -26.18 9.03
C SER A 378 51.72 -26.17 10.45
N LEU A 379 50.88 -26.08 11.49
CA LEU A 379 51.33 -26.15 12.88
C LEU A 379 52.00 -27.48 13.20
N HIS A 380 51.48 -28.60 12.69
CA HIS A 380 52.09 -29.92 12.86
C HIS A 380 53.47 -29.99 12.20
N LEU A 381 53.67 -29.35 11.04
CA LEU A 381 54.96 -29.29 10.35
C LEU A 381 56.01 -28.41 11.05
N PHE A 382 55.62 -27.52 11.98
CA PHE A 382 56.55 -26.72 12.78
C PHE A 382 56.94 -27.38 14.11
N ILE A 383 56.15 -28.36 14.57
CA ILE A 383 56.38 -29.07 15.83
C ILE A 383 57.24 -30.33 15.61
N VAL A 384 57.14 -30.93 14.42
CA VAL A 384 58.02 -32.01 13.94
C VAL A 384 59.26 -31.40 13.29
#